data_AF-A0AAW0A0K9-F1
#
_entry.id   AF-A0AAW0A0K9-F1
#
_cell.length_a   1.000
_cell.length_b   1.000
_cell.length_c   1.000
_cell.angle_alpha   90.00
_cell.angle_beta   90.00
_cell.angle_gamma   90.00
#
_symmetry.space_group_name_H-M   'P 1'
#
loop_
_entity.id
_entity.type
_entity.pdbx_description
1 polymer ?
#
loop_
_entity_poly.entity_id
_entity_poly.type
_entity_poly.pdbx_seq_one_letter_code
_entity_poly.pdbx_strand_id
1 'polypeptide(L)'
;ILLDWGLAKEIETHSAPLAGFALYKYAAEGQIPGPDHMGNNMWDLELLEEARGGYLQFSHRELTQFLYNVATKDTEFAPPVSFRFEAEVVEIDCNACSVTLRSGEAHAADAIIGADGVNGVVRRTLLQEEGECTDTEANTGMAVYSAIVENSVAVENGLNLFVDYPGSTIWAGSNRGKHICGAHNDIWILFYTPDSSQEGNWMEEAQKKITDVLGPCDSMLQKLVALAGPATCIQMKEHHALESWVSASGRVLVLGDAAHPLPPGAVHSYSVALEDGAFIGKIFTHPNPNPNPNPNPNPNPNPNPNPNPNPNPNPNPNPNPNPNPNPNPNPNPNPNPNPNPNPNPNPNPNPNVCAVLLSQTLTSMLWYCLVHSVWLRTQCLTES
;
A
#
# COMPACT_ATOMS: atom_id res chain seq x y z
N ILE A 1 8.73 -6.57 -1.96
CA ILE A 1 7.75 -5.92 -2.88
C ILE A 1 8.42 -4.92 -3.82
N LEU A 2 8.79 -3.71 -3.37
CA LEU A 2 9.32 -2.68 -4.29
C LEU A 2 10.62 -3.12 -5.01
N LEU A 3 11.52 -3.80 -4.30
CA LEU A 3 12.70 -4.43 -4.90
C LEU A 3 12.35 -5.48 -5.96
N ASP A 4 11.34 -6.31 -5.69
CA ASP A 4 10.85 -7.34 -6.62
C ASP A 4 10.20 -6.72 -7.87
N TRP A 5 9.67 -5.51 -7.74
CA TRP A 5 9.15 -4.71 -8.85
C TRP A 5 10.24 -3.92 -9.60
N GLY A 6 11.51 -4.12 -9.25
CA GLY A 6 12.65 -3.58 -9.97
C GLY A 6 13.03 -2.14 -9.58
N LEU A 7 12.52 -1.63 -8.46
CA LEU A 7 12.76 -0.25 -8.01
C LEU A 7 14.03 -0.07 -7.17
N ALA A 8 15.00 -0.98 -7.28
CA ALA A 8 16.21 -0.94 -6.45
C ALA A 8 17.01 0.36 -6.62
N LYS A 9 17.10 0.88 -7.86
CA LYS A 9 17.82 2.11 -8.14
C LYS A 9 17.09 3.33 -7.57
N GLU A 10 15.79 3.40 -7.74
CA GLU A 10 14.94 4.47 -7.23
C GLU A 10 14.95 4.50 -5.70
N ILE A 11 14.92 3.33 -5.06
CA ILE A 11 15.13 3.19 -3.62
C ILE A 11 16.48 3.78 -3.22
N GLU A 12 17.56 3.37 -3.88
CA GLU A 12 18.92 3.83 -3.54
C GLU A 12 19.07 5.35 -3.69
N THR A 13 18.47 5.97 -4.71
CA THR A 13 18.70 7.40 -5.01
C THR A 13 17.68 8.35 -4.39
N HIS A 14 16.43 7.92 -4.17
CA HIS A 14 15.34 8.79 -3.73
C HIS A 14 14.82 8.51 -2.32
N SER A 15 15.26 7.41 -1.68
CA SER A 15 14.80 7.10 -0.33
C SER A 15 15.74 7.60 0.75
N ALA A 16 15.18 8.11 1.84
CA ALA A 16 15.93 8.37 3.06
C ALA A 16 15.74 7.21 4.05
N PRO A 17 16.81 6.49 4.44
CA PRO A 17 16.70 5.46 5.46
C PRO A 17 16.45 6.10 6.82
N LEU A 18 15.48 5.57 7.55
CA LEU A 18 15.17 5.99 8.90
C LEU A 18 15.77 4.98 9.88
N ALA A 19 16.66 5.43 10.77
CA ALA A 19 17.30 4.55 11.74
C ALA A 19 16.39 4.23 12.95
N GLY A 20 15.39 5.08 13.20
CA GLY A 20 14.44 4.94 14.29
C GLY A 20 13.78 6.29 14.60
N PHE A 21 13.34 6.49 15.82
CA PHE A 21 12.73 7.75 16.25
C PHE A 21 13.10 8.13 17.68
N ALA A 22 13.19 9.43 17.93
CA ALA A 22 13.31 9.98 19.28
C ALA A 22 11.96 10.49 19.78
N LEU A 23 11.61 10.16 21.02
CA LEU A 23 10.36 10.58 21.66
C LEU A 23 10.63 11.75 22.61
N TYR A 24 9.78 12.76 22.51
CA TYR A 24 9.80 13.96 23.35
C TYR A 24 8.42 14.21 23.94
N LYS A 25 8.39 14.88 25.09
CA LYS A 25 7.13 15.32 25.70
C LYS A 25 6.65 16.62 25.08
N TYR A 26 5.36 16.69 24.76
CA TYR A 26 4.70 17.93 24.36
C TYR A 26 4.26 18.71 25.62
N ALA A 27 5.04 19.71 26.01
CA ALA A 27 4.82 20.50 27.21
C ALA A 27 4.98 22.02 26.96
N ALA A 28 4.32 22.83 27.78
CA ALA A 28 4.39 24.29 27.69
C ALA A 28 5.78 24.83 28.08
N GLU A 29 6.18 25.93 27.44
CA GLU A 29 7.40 26.67 27.76
C GLU A 29 7.43 27.08 29.24
N GLY A 30 8.57 26.86 29.91
CA GLY A 30 8.76 27.16 31.34
C GLY A 30 8.37 26.04 32.31
N GLN A 31 7.70 24.97 31.85
CA GLN A 31 7.60 23.73 32.64
C GLN A 31 8.92 22.94 32.63
N ILE A 32 9.66 23.02 31.52
CA ILE A 32 10.92 22.29 31.30
C ILE A 32 11.86 23.19 30.47
N PRO A 33 13.16 23.31 30.82
CA PRO A 33 14.10 24.14 30.07
C PRO A 33 14.57 23.42 28.80
N GLY A 34 13.73 23.43 27.76
CA GLY A 34 14.04 22.86 26.43
C GLY A 34 13.24 21.58 26.10
N PRO A 35 13.58 20.90 25.00
CA PRO A 35 12.91 19.67 24.58
C PRO A 35 13.12 18.56 25.62
N ASP A 36 12.02 18.04 26.16
CA ASP A 36 12.02 16.98 27.17
C ASP A 36 12.13 15.60 26.50
N HIS A 37 13.35 15.12 26.34
CA HIS A 37 13.64 13.83 25.70
C HIS A 37 13.26 12.66 26.60
N MET A 38 12.36 11.82 26.11
CA MET A 38 11.86 10.65 26.82
C MET A 38 12.63 9.36 26.48
N GLY A 39 13.30 9.33 25.33
CA GLY A 39 14.09 8.18 24.89
C GLY A 39 14.09 8.00 23.38
N ASN A 40 14.80 6.98 22.92
CA ASN A 40 14.92 6.63 21.51
C ASN A 40 14.43 5.20 21.30
N ASN A 41 13.78 4.97 20.17
CA ASN A 41 13.59 3.64 19.61
C ASN A 41 14.47 3.54 18.36
N MET A 42 15.36 2.56 18.33
CA MET A 42 16.21 2.30 17.18
C MET A 42 15.80 0.96 16.56
N TRP A 43 15.81 0.89 15.24
CA TRP A 43 15.54 -0.37 14.56
C TRP A 43 16.68 -1.35 14.80
N ASP A 44 16.30 -2.61 15.08
CA ASP A 44 17.24 -3.70 15.21
C ASP A 44 17.75 -4.11 13.83
N LEU A 45 19.06 -4.01 13.61
CA LEU A 45 19.67 -4.28 12.30
C LEU A 45 19.56 -5.76 11.90
N GLU A 46 19.61 -6.68 12.87
CA GLU A 46 19.45 -8.11 12.59
C GLU A 46 18.01 -8.40 12.15
N LEU A 47 17.03 -7.75 12.79
CA LEU A 47 15.63 -7.85 12.39
C LEU A 47 15.38 -7.31 10.98
N LEU A 48 16.00 -6.17 10.63
CA LEU A 48 15.88 -5.60 9.28
C LEU A 48 16.53 -6.51 8.22
N GLU A 49 17.67 -7.11 8.54
CA GLU A 49 18.33 -8.09 7.66
C GLU A 49 17.46 -9.34 7.47
N GLU A 50 16.88 -9.89 8.55
CA GLU A 50 15.97 -11.04 8.49
C GLU A 50 14.70 -10.73 7.69
N ALA A 51 14.12 -9.54 7.89
CA ALA A 51 12.97 -9.06 7.16
C ALA A 51 13.28 -8.74 5.68
N ARG A 52 14.58 -8.68 5.31
CA ARG A 52 15.07 -8.29 3.98
C ARG A 52 14.52 -6.93 3.54
N GLY A 53 14.38 -6.02 4.49
CA GLY A 53 13.70 -4.75 4.31
C GLY A 53 14.29 -3.66 5.18
N GLY A 54 13.97 -2.41 4.86
CA GLY A 54 14.39 -1.24 5.62
C GLY A 54 13.21 -0.30 5.86
N TYR A 55 13.35 0.57 6.86
CA TYR A 55 12.45 1.70 7.04
C TYR A 55 12.92 2.84 6.16
N LEU A 56 12.20 3.06 5.07
CA LEU A 56 12.56 4.02 4.03
C LEU A 56 11.48 5.09 3.91
N GLN A 57 11.91 6.33 3.75
CA GLN A 57 11.03 7.46 3.48
C GLN A 57 11.15 7.87 2.02
N PHE A 58 10.01 8.17 1.41
CA PHE A 58 9.92 8.68 0.04
C PHE A 58 9.01 9.91 0.01
N SER A 59 9.28 10.81 -0.94
CA SER A 59 8.24 11.74 -1.37
C SER A 59 7.06 10.94 -1.95
N HIS A 60 5.85 11.23 -1.48
CA HIS A 60 4.63 10.61 -2.01
C HIS A 60 4.53 10.75 -3.53
N ARG A 61 4.93 11.91 -4.06
CA ARG A 61 4.96 12.20 -5.50
C ARG A 61 5.91 11.26 -6.25
N GLU A 62 7.13 11.11 -5.75
CA GLU A 62 8.15 10.29 -6.41
C GLU A 62 7.77 8.81 -6.39
N LEU A 63 7.35 8.28 -5.23
CA LEU A 63 6.91 6.89 -5.13
C LEU A 63 5.75 6.59 -6.10
N THR A 64 4.75 7.47 -6.15
CA THR A 64 3.60 7.31 -7.07
C THR A 64 4.05 7.34 -8.53
N GLN A 65 4.98 8.23 -8.89
CA GLN A 65 5.55 8.28 -10.24
C GLN A 65 6.33 7.01 -10.59
N PHE A 66 7.11 6.45 -9.65
CA PHE A 66 7.85 5.21 -9.85
C PHE A 66 6.91 4.03 -10.07
N LEU A 67 5.85 3.92 -9.28
CA LEU A 67 4.83 2.89 -9.44
C LEU A 67 4.09 3.03 -10.78
N TYR A 68 3.76 4.26 -11.20
CA TYR A 68 3.17 4.53 -12.52
C TYR A 68 4.10 4.09 -13.66
N ASN A 69 5.40 4.39 -13.55
CA ASN A 69 6.39 4.00 -14.54
C ASN A 69 6.54 2.46 -14.63
N VAL A 70 6.49 1.77 -13.49
CA VAL A 70 6.50 0.30 -13.45
C VAL A 70 5.25 -0.26 -14.12
N ALA A 71 4.07 0.27 -13.80
CA ALA A 71 2.80 -0.20 -14.34
C ALA A 71 2.65 0.04 -15.86
N THR A 72 3.27 1.09 -16.40
CA THR A 72 3.22 1.43 -17.84
C THR A 72 4.37 0.85 -18.65
N LYS A 73 5.29 0.11 -18.03
CA LYS A 73 6.40 -0.53 -18.72
C LYS A 73 5.92 -1.80 -19.41
N ASP A 74 6.35 -1.99 -20.65
CA ASP A 74 6.15 -3.25 -21.36
C ASP A 74 7.02 -4.35 -20.73
N THR A 75 6.41 -5.49 -20.46
CA THR A 75 7.09 -6.64 -19.84
C THR A 75 6.83 -7.90 -20.64
N GLU A 76 7.72 -8.88 -20.52
CA GLU A 76 7.52 -10.19 -21.17
C GLU A 76 6.25 -10.92 -20.66
N PHE A 77 5.78 -10.58 -19.46
CA PHE A 77 4.72 -11.30 -18.76
C PHE A 77 3.35 -10.63 -18.83
N ALA A 78 3.29 -9.33 -19.08
CA ALA A 78 2.05 -8.56 -19.12
C ALA A 78 2.21 -7.29 -19.98
N PRO A 79 1.16 -6.91 -20.74
CA PRO A 79 1.13 -5.63 -21.45
C PRO A 79 1.10 -4.46 -20.46
N PRO A 80 1.49 -3.25 -20.89
CA PRO A 80 1.35 -2.03 -20.09
C PRO A 80 -0.07 -1.81 -19.58
N VAL A 81 -0.21 -1.34 -18.34
CA VAL A 81 -1.49 -0.92 -17.79
C VAL A 81 -2.00 0.32 -18.51
N SER A 82 -3.26 0.27 -18.95
CA SER A 82 -3.95 1.40 -19.56
C SER A 82 -4.52 2.32 -18.48
N PHE A 83 -3.98 3.54 -18.38
CA PHE A 83 -4.50 4.57 -17.48
C PHE A 83 -5.46 5.49 -18.22
N ARG A 84 -6.64 5.71 -17.64
CA ARG A 84 -7.60 6.72 -18.10
C ARG A 84 -7.83 7.74 -16.98
N PHE A 85 -7.24 8.91 -17.13
CA PHE A 85 -7.44 10.04 -16.23
C PHE A 85 -8.73 10.78 -16.56
N GLU A 86 -9.20 11.62 -15.63
CA GLU A 86 -10.45 12.40 -15.76
C GLU A 86 -11.70 11.52 -16.00
N ALA A 87 -11.61 10.25 -15.61
CA ALA A 87 -12.66 9.25 -15.69
C ALA A 87 -13.17 8.91 -14.28
N GLU A 88 -13.81 9.87 -13.63
CA GLU A 88 -14.37 9.66 -12.31
C GLU A 88 -15.50 8.63 -12.35
N VAL A 89 -15.37 7.56 -11.56
CA VAL A 89 -16.43 6.58 -11.35
C VAL A 89 -17.42 7.13 -10.33
N VAL A 90 -18.69 7.17 -10.70
CA VAL A 90 -19.78 7.71 -9.85
C VAL A 90 -20.78 6.65 -9.40
N GLU A 91 -20.78 5.48 -10.04
CA GLU A 91 -21.68 4.37 -9.70
C GLU A 91 -21.00 3.03 -10.01
N ILE A 92 -21.32 2.01 -9.20
CA ILE A 92 -20.88 0.63 -9.35
C ILE A 92 -22.11 -0.27 -9.33
N ASP A 93 -22.24 -1.14 -10.32
CA ASP A 93 -23.17 -2.28 -10.28
C ASP A 93 -22.38 -3.56 -9.99
N CYS A 94 -22.47 -4.03 -8.75
CA CYS A 94 -21.80 -5.27 -8.31
C CYS A 94 -22.29 -6.51 -9.04
N ASN A 95 -23.57 -6.55 -9.43
CA ASN A 95 -24.18 -7.71 -10.09
C ASN A 95 -23.83 -7.77 -11.56
N ALA A 96 -23.77 -6.63 -12.25
CA ALA A 96 -23.29 -6.55 -13.62
C ALA A 96 -21.76 -6.58 -13.69
N CYS A 97 -21.06 -6.26 -12.60
CA CYS A 97 -19.62 -6.00 -12.55
C CYS A 97 -19.23 -4.89 -13.55
N SER A 98 -19.90 -3.75 -13.39
CA SER A 98 -19.68 -2.58 -14.23
C SER A 98 -19.60 -1.29 -13.44
N VAL A 99 -18.92 -0.30 -14.03
CA VAL A 99 -18.76 1.04 -13.49
C VAL A 99 -19.40 2.06 -14.42
N THR A 100 -20.05 3.09 -13.86
CA THR A 100 -20.53 4.25 -14.61
C THR A 100 -19.65 5.45 -14.29
N LEU A 101 -19.15 6.11 -15.33
CA LEU A 101 -18.35 7.32 -15.22
C LEU A 101 -19.25 8.56 -15.10
N ARG A 102 -18.73 9.65 -14.55
CA ARG A 102 -19.44 10.95 -14.50
C ARG A 102 -19.90 11.44 -15.88
N SER A 103 -19.21 11.05 -16.94
CA SER A 103 -19.59 11.33 -18.33
C SER A 103 -20.87 10.61 -18.78
N GLY A 104 -21.36 9.62 -18.02
CA GLY A 104 -22.47 8.73 -18.36
C GLY A 104 -22.04 7.46 -19.11
N GLU A 105 -20.75 7.29 -19.40
CA GLU A 105 -20.22 6.09 -20.03
C GLU A 105 -20.16 4.93 -19.03
N ALA A 106 -20.56 3.72 -19.46
CA ALA A 106 -20.51 2.52 -18.64
C ALA A 106 -19.47 1.53 -19.18
N HIS A 107 -18.70 0.91 -18.27
CA HIS A 107 -17.70 -0.10 -18.60
C HIS A 107 -17.95 -1.36 -17.78
N ALA A 108 -18.02 -2.51 -18.46
CA ALA A 108 -18.07 -3.82 -17.81
C ALA A 108 -16.65 -4.40 -17.68
N ALA A 109 -16.41 -5.16 -16.63
CA ALA A 109 -15.16 -5.86 -16.38
C ALA A 109 -15.41 -7.27 -15.81
N ASP A 110 -14.40 -8.13 -15.87
CA ASP A 110 -14.44 -9.45 -15.22
C ASP A 110 -14.41 -9.33 -13.69
N ALA A 111 -13.66 -8.35 -13.18
CA ALA A 111 -13.60 -7.95 -11.78
C ALA A 111 -13.33 -6.44 -11.67
N ILE A 112 -13.77 -5.84 -10.55
CA ILE A 112 -13.51 -4.44 -10.21
C ILE A 112 -12.74 -4.38 -8.89
N ILE A 113 -11.66 -3.61 -8.87
CA ILE A 113 -10.86 -3.34 -7.66
C ILE A 113 -11.02 -1.87 -7.29
N GLY A 114 -11.67 -1.60 -6.16
CA GLY A 114 -11.79 -0.29 -5.54
C GLY A 114 -10.55 0.06 -4.74
N ALA A 115 -9.68 0.86 -5.34
CA ALA A 115 -8.57 1.52 -4.66
C ALA A 115 -8.82 3.04 -4.60
N ASP A 116 -10.05 3.42 -4.26
CA ASP A 116 -10.61 4.77 -4.38
C ASP A 116 -10.68 5.53 -3.04
N GLY A 117 -10.02 4.99 -2.01
CA GLY A 117 -9.83 5.63 -0.72
C GLY A 117 -11.07 5.63 0.17
N VAL A 118 -10.96 6.33 1.30
CA VAL A 118 -11.96 6.30 2.40
C VAL A 118 -13.35 6.80 2.00
N ASN A 119 -13.42 7.67 0.99
CA ASN A 119 -14.67 8.24 0.45
C ASN A 119 -15.07 7.63 -0.89
N GLY A 120 -14.40 6.56 -1.29
CA GLY A 120 -14.55 5.89 -2.56
C GLY A 120 -15.97 5.40 -2.84
N VAL A 121 -16.38 5.45 -4.11
CA VAL A 121 -17.67 4.91 -4.54
C VAL A 121 -17.76 3.41 -4.31
N VAL A 122 -16.69 2.65 -4.56
CA VAL A 122 -16.66 1.19 -4.39
C VAL A 122 -16.81 0.84 -2.91
N ARG A 123 -16.05 1.51 -2.04
CA ARG A 123 -16.19 1.35 -0.58
C ARG A 123 -17.62 1.64 -0.11
N ARG A 124 -18.20 2.76 -0.54
CA ARG A 124 -19.58 3.13 -0.16
C ARG A 124 -20.60 2.10 -0.63
N THR A 125 -20.44 1.55 -1.83
CA THR A 125 -21.31 0.48 -2.33
C THR A 125 -21.23 -0.76 -1.44
N LEU A 126 -20.03 -1.17 -1.01
CA LEU A 126 -19.89 -2.32 -0.10
C LEU A 126 -20.44 -2.05 1.31
N LEU A 127 -20.21 -0.85 1.87
CA LEU A 127 -20.83 -0.47 3.15
C LEU A 127 -22.36 -0.54 3.07
N GLN A 128 -22.95 -0.10 1.95
CA GLN A 128 -24.40 -0.17 1.74
C GLN A 128 -24.92 -1.61 1.67
N GLU A 129 -24.15 -2.57 1.11
CA GLU A 129 -24.50 -3.99 1.15
C GLU A 129 -24.55 -4.53 2.60
N GLU A 130 -23.73 -3.99 3.49
CA GLU A 130 -23.70 -4.30 4.94
C GLU A 130 -24.75 -3.50 5.75
N GLY A 131 -25.48 -2.57 5.11
CA GLY A 131 -26.44 -1.69 5.78
C GLY A 131 -25.83 -0.47 6.47
N GLU A 132 -24.56 -0.18 6.18
CA GLU A 132 -23.77 0.92 6.73
C GLU A 132 -23.57 2.05 5.70
N CYS A 133 -23.15 3.23 6.16
CA CYS A 133 -22.78 4.33 5.27
C CYS A 133 -21.70 5.23 5.86
N THR A 134 -21.01 5.99 5.00
CA THR A 134 -19.97 6.94 5.43
C THR A 134 -20.52 8.14 6.19
N ASP A 135 -21.82 8.42 6.08
CA ASP A 135 -22.43 9.59 6.73
C ASP A 135 -22.56 9.44 8.25
N THR A 136 -22.41 8.22 8.77
CA THR A 136 -22.41 7.94 10.22
C THR A 136 -21.02 8.05 10.85
N GLU A 137 -19.96 8.23 10.05
CA GLU A 137 -18.57 8.30 10.54
C GLU A 137 -18.34 9.57 11.36
N ALA A 138 -17.97 9.39 12.63
CA ALA A 138 -17.87 10.48 13.59
C ALA A 138 -16.51 11.17 13.52
N ASN A 139 -16.53 12.50 13.59
CA ASN A 139 -15.31 13.29 13.81
C ASN A 139 -14.79 13.04 15.22
N THR A 140 -13.50 12.74 15.33
CA THR A 140 -12.81 12.53 16.62
C THR A 140 -12.58 13.84 17.40
N GLY A 141 -12.80 14.99 16.75
CA GLY A 141 -12.42 16.31 17.26
C GLY A 141 -10.92 16.64 17.12
N MET A 142 -10.14 15.73 16.51
CA MET A 142 -8.74 15.94 16.16
C MET A 142 -8.59 16.20 14.66
N ALA A 143 -7.63 17.05 14.31
CA ALA A 143 -7.21 17.27 12.93
C ALA A 143 -5.70 17.05 12.79
N VAL A 144 -5.28 16.68 11.59
CA VAL A 144 -3.87 16.52 11.21
C VAL A 144 -3.51 17.60 10.22
N TYR A 145 -2.54 18.43 10.60
CA TYR A 145 -1.92 19.40 9.71
C TYR A 145 -0.62 18.83 9.15
N SER A 146 -0.38 18.99 7.86
CA SER A 146 0.88 18.62 7.21
C SER A 146 1.55 19.85 6.61
N ALA A 147 2.86 20.00 6.82
CA ALA A 147 3.66 21.06 6.22
C ALA A 147 5.11 20.61 6.04
N ILE A 148 5.87 21.38 5.25
CA ILE A 148 7.28 21.13 4.96
C ILE A 148 8.14 22.32 5.41
N VAL A 149 9.33 22.05 5.91
CA VAL A 149 10.42 23.01 6.13
C VAL A 149 11.64 22.54 5.35
N GLU A 150 12.34 23.42 4.65
CA GLU A 150 13.60 23.03 3.98
C GLU A 150 14.69 22.71 5.03
N ASN A 151 15.42 21.62 4.83
CA ASN A 151 16.49 21.17 5.74
C ASN A 151 17.57 22.24 5.92
N SER A 152 17.98 22.91 4.84
CA SER A 152 19.00 23.96 4.88
C SER A 152 18.58 25.10 5.82
N VAL A 153 17.33 25.56 5.69
CA VAL A 153 16.71 26.60 6.51
C VAL A 153 16.63 26.16 7.98
N ALA A 154 16.27 24.92 8.25
CA ALA A 154 16.24 24.39 9.61
C ALA A 154 17.65 24.38 10.25
N VAL A 155 18.66 23.90 9.54
CA VAL A 155 20.06 23.85 10.01
C VAL A 155 20.59 25.26 10.30
N GLU A 156 20.37 26.22 9.40
CA GLU A 156 20.77 27.63 9.58
C GLU A 156 20.14 28.27 10.82
N ASN A 157 18.97 27.80 11.24
CA ASN A 157 18.26 28.26 12.44
C ASN A 157 18.55 27.42 13.69
N GLY A 158 19.56 26.55 13.66
CA GLY A 158 20.00 25.75 14.80
C GLY A 158 19.05 24.63 15.17
N LEU A 159 18.25 24.16 14.22
CA LEU A 159 17.23 23.11 14.42
C LEU A 159 17.74 21.72 14.02
N ASN A 160 19.03 21.46 14.25
CA ASN A 160 19.69 20.20 13.86
C ASN A 160 19.01 18.96 14.46
N LEU A 161 18.29 19.10 15.58
CA LEU A 161 17.50 18.02 16.19
C LEU A 161 16.56 17.30 15.20
N PHE A 162 15.99 18.04 14.24
CA PHE A 162 15.02 17.49 13.28
C PHE A 162 15.65 16.97 11.99
N VAL A 163 16.96 17.17 11.83
CA VAL A 163 17.74 16.78 10.65
C VAL A 163 18.70 15.64 10.99
N ASP A 164 19.30 15.70 12.18
CA ASP A 164 20.26 14.73 12.67
C ASP A 164 19.59 13.38 13.03
N TYR A 165 20.44 12.38 13.22
CA TYR A 165 20.07 11.05 13.69
C TYR A 165 19.14 11.12 14.93
N PRO A 166 18.00 10.39 14.96
CA PRO A 166 17.67 9.25 14.10
C PRO A 166 16.90 9.58 12.81
N GLY A 167 16.72 10.86 12.46
CA GLY A 167 16.00 11.32 11.26
C GLY A 167 14.47 11.36 11.43
N SER A 168 13.94 10.92 12.58
CA SER A 168 12.54 11.10 12.95
C SER A 168 12.38 11.38 14.43
N THR A 169 11.43 12.23 14.74
CA THR A 169 11.19 12.71 16.10
C THR A 169 9.69 12.85 16.34
N ILE A 170 9.23 12.46 17.53
CA ILE A 170 7.83 12.43 17.91
C ILE A 170 7.66 13.24 19.18
N TRP A 171 6.71 14.18 19.20
CA TRP A 171 6.28 14.85 20.43
C TRP A 171 4.89 14.36 20.78
N ALA A 172 4.66 14.01 22.05
CA ALA A 172 3.35 13.59 22.51
C ALA A 172 3.01 14.19 23.87
N GLY A 173 1.78 14.65 24.04
CA GLY A 173 1.27 15.18 25.31
C GLY A 173 0.32 16.36 25.13
N SER A 174 -0.34 16.78 26.21
CA SER A 174 -1.23 17.96 26.18
C SER A 174 -2.31 17.91 25.08
N ASN A 175 -2.86 16.72 24.84
CA ASN A 175 -3.80 16.40 23.76
C ASN A 175 -3.30 16.76 22.35
N ARG A 176 -1.97 16.76 22.16
CA ARG A 176 -1.30 17.05 20.89
C ARG A 176 -0.24 16.00 20.60
N GLY A 177 0.04 15.87 19.31
CA GLY A 177 1.07 15.00 18.80
C GLY A 177 1.78 15.70 17.64
N LYS A 178 3.08 15.46 17.48
CA LYS A 178 3.81 15.77 16.26
C LYS A 178 4.55 14.53 15.82
N HIS A 179 4.61 14.29 14.52
CA HIS A 179 5.58 13.40 13.92
C HIS A 179 6.38 14.20 12.90
N ILE A 180 7.69 14.27 13.10
CA ILE A 180 8.61 15.04 12.27
C ILE A 180 9.60 14.07 11.66
N CYS A 181 9.81 14.17 10.36
CA CYS A 181 10.69 13.30 9.60
C CYS A 181 11.59 14.13 8.68
N GLY A 182 12.89 13.98 8.80
CA GLY A 182 13.84 14.53 7.84
C GLY A 182 13.98 13.57 6.64
N ALA A 183 13.70 14.06 5.44
CA ALA A 183 13.83 13.32 4.19
C ALA A 183 14.63 14.15 3.18
N HIS A 184 15.84 13.71 2.84
CA HIS A 184 16.76 14.36 1.90
C HIS A 184 16.97 15.86 2.14
N ASN A 185 16.17 16.71 1.50
CA ASN A 185 16.26 18.17 1.54
C ASN A 185 15.16 18.82 2.38
N ASP A 186 14.19 18.06 2.86
CA ASP A 186 12.96 18.56 3.47
C ASP A 186 12.69 17.89 4.83
N ILE A 187 12.13 18.67 5.75
CA ILE A 187 11.53 18.20 7.00
C ILE A 187 10.03 18.16 6.81
N TRP A 188 9.45 16.98 6.91
CA TRP A 188 8.01 16.78 6.91
C TRP A 188 7.47 16.86 8.32
N ILE A 189 6.42 17.65 8.51
CA ILE A 189 5.75 17.85 9.79
C ILE A 189 4.33 17.35 9.66
N LEU A 190 3.97 16.34 10.45
CA LEU A 190 2.60 15.97 10.75
C LEU A 190 2.25 16.45 12.15
N PHE A 191 1.20 17.27 12.27
CA PHE A 191 0.77 17.85 13.54
C PHE A 191 -0.66 17.49 13.88
N TYR A 192 -0.82 16.73 14.95
CA TYR A 192 -2.08 16.29 15.52
C TYR A 192 -2.52 17.27 16.59
N THR A 193 -3.69 17.87 16.42
CA THR A 193 -4.21 18.88 17.34
C THR A 193 -5.74 18.80 17.45
N PRO A 194 -6.33 19.15 18.62
CA PRO A 194 -7.76 19.34 18.73
C PRO A 194 -8.15 20.52 17.85
N ASP A 195 -8.89 20.21 16.79
CA ASP A 195 -9.49 21.18 15.88
C ASP A 195 -10.62 20.48 15.11
N SER A 196 -11.71 21.20 14.94
CA SER A 196 -12.89 20.74 14.21
C SER A 196 -13.43 21.84 13.29
N SER A 197 -12.64 22.87 13.01
CA SER A 197 -13.10 24.03 12.24
C SER A 197 -13.13 23.80 10.73
N GLN A 198 -12.42 22.80 10.23
CA GLN A 198 -12.32 22.52 8.80
C GLN A 198 -12.20 21.02 8.54
N GLU A 199 -12.94 20.52 7.55
CA GLU A 199 -12.80 19.14 7.08
C GLU A 199 -11.47 18.94 6.34
N GLY A 200 -11.18 19.84 5.39
CA GLY A 200 -9.94 19.90 4.63
C GLY A 200 -9.66 18.68 3.75
N ASN A 201 -8.49 18.69 3.08
CA ASN A 201 -7.95 17.59 2.29
C ASN A 201 -6.42 17.79 2.11
N TRP A 202 -5.72 16.80 1.53
CA TRP A 202 -4.28 16.87 1.28
C TRP A 202 -3.88 17.72 0.05
N MET A 203 -4.86 18.20 -0.72
CA MET A 203 -4.62 18.85 -2.01
C MET A 203 -4.77 20.38 -1.94
N GLU A 204 -5.46 20.87 -0.91
CA GLU A 204 -5.78 22.27 -0.72
C GLU A 204 -5.07 22.83 0.52
N GLU A 205 -4.65 24.08 0.40
CA GLU A 205 -4.09 24.81 1.53
C GLU A 205 -5.13 24.98 2.64
N ALA A 206 -4.73 24.67 3.87
CA ALA A 206 -5.51 24.83 5.07
C ALA A 206 -5.80 26.31 5.35
N GLN A 207 -6.97 26.60 5.91
CA GLN A 207 -7.34 27.97 6.29
C GLN A 207 -6.49 28.52 7.44
N LYS A 208 -5.97 27.62 8.28
CA LYS A 208 -5.12 27.92 9.43
C LYS A 208 -3.69 27.45 9.17
N LYS A 209 -2.73 28.20 9.69
CA LYS A 209 -1.34 27.76 9.78
C LYS A 209 -1.16 26.87 11.01
N ILE A 210 -0.12 26.04 11.00
CA ILE A 210 0.24 25.21 12.16
C ILE A 210 0.49 26.08 13.41
N THR A 211 0.99 27.29 13.25
CA THR A 211 1.19 28.27 14.34
C THR A 211 -0.11 28.62 15.07
N ASP A 212 -1.24 28.63 14.37
CA ASP A 212 -2.53 29.05 14.94
C ASP A 212 -3.13 27.97 15.85
N VAL A 213 -2.73 26.71 15.65
CA VAL A 213 -3.25 25.53 16.35
C VAL A 213 -2.24 24.87 17.28
N LEU A 214 -1.02 25.40 17.33
CA LEU A 214 0.11 24.86 18.08
C LEU A 214 -0.20 24.67 19.56
N GLY A 215 -0.89 25.63 20.18
CA GLY A 215 -1.05 25.67 21.64
C GLY A 215 0.30 25.83 22.37
N PRO A 216 0.32 25.71 23.71
CA PRO A 216 1.54 25.83 24.50
C PRO A 216 2.53 24.70 24.19
N CYS A 217 3.73 25.04 23.72
CA CYS A 217 4.81 24.09 23.45
C CYS A 217 6.19 24.71 23.70
N ASP A 218 7.25 23.91 23.64
CA ASP A 218 8.63 24.37 23.80
C ASP A 218 9.09 25.27 22.65
N SER A 219 10.10 26.10 22.91
CA SER A 219 10.60 27.09 21.94
C SER A 219 11.27 26.50 20.70
N MET A 220 11.68 25.22 20.73
CA MET A 220 12.24 24.55 19.56
C MET A 220 11.14 24.20 18.56
N LEU A 221 10.02 23.64 19.05
CA LEU A 221 8.84 23.41 18.21
C LEU A 221 8.26 24.72 17.66
N GLN A 222 8.19 25.77 18.48
CA GLN A 222 7.74 27.10 18.03
C GLN A 222 8.58 27.62 16.87
N LYS A 223 9.92 27.54 16.97
CA LYS A 223 10.85 27.95 15.92
C LYS A 223 10.66 27.14 14.63
N LEU A 224 10.54 25.82 14.74
CA LEU A 224 10.36 24.96 13.57
C LEU A 224 9.08 25.32 12.80
N VAL A 225 7.94 25.42 13.49
CA VAL A 225 6.67 25.68 12.81
C VAL A 225 6.55 27.10 12.26
N ALA A 226 7.32 28.06 12.80
CA ALA A 226 7.41 29.41 12.25
C ALA A 226 8.12 29.45 10.88
N LEU A 227 8.94 28.44 10.58
CA LEU A 227 9.64 28.28 9.30
C LEU A 227 8.86 27.40 8.31
N ALA A 228 7.76 26.78 8.74
CA ALA A 228 6.97 25.90 7.88
C ALA A 228 6.27 26.67 6.76
N GLY A 229 6.25 26.05 5.58
CA GLY A 229 5.45 26.52 4.45
C GLY A 229 3.95 26.40 4.69
N PRO A 230 3.13 26.67 3.65
CA PRO A 230 1.70 26.42 3.68
C PRO A 230 1.37 25.01 4.18
N ALA A 231 0.34 24.90 5.00
CA ALA A 231 -0.10 23.62 5.54
C ALA A 231 -1.31 23.09 4.78
N THR A 232 -1.49 21.78 4.76
CA THR A 232 -2.76 21.11 4.45
C THR A 232 -3.36 20.61 5.76
N CYS A 233 -4.67 20.33 5.79
CA CYS A 233 -5.33 19.84 6.99
C CYS A 233 -6.37 18.79 6.63
N ILE A 234 -6.47 17.74 7.45
CA ILE A 234 -7.55 16.74 7.38
C ILE A 234 -8.16 16.50 8.76
N GLN A 235 -9.48 16.47 8.81
CA GLN A 235 -10.22 16.04 9.99
C GLN A 235 -10.07 14.53 10.20
N MET A 236 -9.70 14.12 11.42
CA MET A 236 -9.63 12.70 11.76
C MET A 236 -11.02 12.16 12.08
N LYS A 237 -11.38 11.08 11.39
CA LYS A 237 -12.65 10.39 11.52
C LYS A 237 -12.47 8.96 12.00
N GLU A 238 -13.47 8.47 12.71
CA GLU A 238 -13.64 7.05 12.97
C GLU A 238 -14.37 6.43 11.78
N HIS A 239 -13.68 5.53 11.09
CA HIS A 239 -14.23 4.87 9.91
C HIS A 239 -14.81 3.51 10.26
N HIS A 240 -15.94 3.15 9.65
CA HIS A 240 -16.52 1.83 9.83
C HIS A 240 -15.63 0.76 9.18
N ALA A 241 -15.33 -0.32 9.89
CA ALA A 241 -14.58 -1.43 9.30
C ALA A 241 -15.54 -2.31 8.47
N LEU A 242 -15.20 -2.57 7.20
CA LEU A 242 -15.96 -3.50 6.38
C LEU A 242 -15.86 -4.91 6.95
N GLU A 243 -17.00 -5.61 7.08
CA GLU A 243 -17.01 -7.03 7.44
C GLU A 243 -16.48 -7.89 6.30
N SER A 244 -16.82 -7.53 5.06
CA SER A 244 -16.33 -8.16 3.83
C SER A 244 -15.70 -7.14 2.89
N TRP A 245 -14.50 -7.42 2.41
CA TRP A 245 -13.83 -6.59 1.40
C TRP A 245 -14.27 -6.90 -0.03
N VAL A 246 -15.20 -7.85 -0.19
CA VAL A 246 -15.69 -8.35 -1.47
C VAL A 246 -17.21 -8.27 -1.48
N SER A 247 -17.78 -7.79 -2.58
CA SER A 247 -19.22 -7.75 -2.81
C SER A 247 -19.85 -9.14 -2.73
N ALA A 248 -21.16 -9.19 -2.49
CA ALA A 248 -21.92 -10.43 -2.52
C ALA A 248 -21.80 -11.20 -3.87
N SER A 249 -21.55 -10.48 -4.97
CA SER A 249 -21.32 -11.09 -6.29
C SER A 249 -19.96 -11.76 -6.45
N GLY A 250 -19.01 -11.49 -5.53
CA GLY A 250 -17.65 -12.04 -5.58
C GLY A 250 -16.74 -11.40 -6.64
N ARG A 251 -17.20 -10.34 -7.31
CA ARG A 251 -16.49 -9.73 -8.46
C ARG A 251 -16.06 -8.29 -8.25
N VAL A 252 -16.51 -7.65 -7.19
CA VAL A 252 -16.07 -6.30 -6.79
C VAL A 252 -15.38 -6.43 -5.45
N LEU A 253 -14.18 -5.89 -5.31
CA LEU A 253 -13.45 -5.85 -4.05
C LEU A 253 -12.80 -4.50 -3.80
N VAL A 254 -12.42 -4.21 -2.57
CA VAL A 254 -11.68 -2.99 -2.18
C VAL A 254 -10.29 -3.30 -1.64
N LEU A 255 -9.36 -2.36 -1.80
CA LEU A 255 -7.98 -2.42 -1.28
C LEU A 255 -7.54 -1.05 -0.72
N GLY A 256 -6.45 -1.05 0.04
CA GLY A 256 -5.88 0.16 0.64
C GLY A 256 -6.88 0.86 1.57
N ASP A 257 -6.85 2.19 1.57
CA ASP A 257 -7.74 3.01 2.39
C ASP A 257 -9.24 2.78 2.11
N ALA A 258 -9.62 2.21 0.95
CA ALA A 258 -10.99 1.82 0.68
C ALA A 258 -11.42 0.59 1.52
N ALA A 259 -10.49 -0.31 1.83
CA ALA A 259 -10.72 -1.51 2.63
C ALA A 259 -10.47 -1.26 4.12
N HIS A 260 -9.33 -0.67 4.46
CA HIS A 260 -8.83 -0.53 5.83
C HIS A 260 -8.30 0.89 6.07
N PRO A 261 -9.20 1.89 6.12
CA PRO A 261 -8.81 3.28 6.38
C PRO A 261 -8.04 3.39 7.70
N LEU A 262 -6.79 3.85 7.61
CA LEU A 262 -5.98 4.16 8.78
C LEU A 262 -6.06 5.65 9.13
N PRO A 263 -5.82 6.03 10.39
CA PRO A 263 -5.79 7.44 10.77
C PRO A 263 -4.84 8.26 9.88
N PRO A 264 -5.22 9.49 9.49
CA PRO A 264 -4.37 10.38 8.70
C PRO A 264 -2.95 10.51 9.28
N GLY A 265 -1.94 10.30 8.44
CA GLY A 265 -0.53 10.33 8.85
C GLY A 265 -0.01 9.05 9.51
N ALA A 266 -0.78 7.96 9.54
CA ALA A 266 -0.27 6.66 9.94
C ALA A 266 0.90 6.23 9.04
N VAL A 267 1.99 5.77 9.65
CA VAL A 267 3.25 5.43 8.94
C VAL A 267 3.13 4.19 8.04
N HIS A 268 2.08 3.40 8.19
CA HIS A 268 1.92 2.11 7.49
C HIS A 268 0.96 2.15 6.29
N SER A 269 0.16 3.21 6.09
CA SER A 269 -0.94 3.19 5.10
C SER A 269 -0.48 2.79 3.69
N TYR A 270 0.64 3.35 3.21
CA TYR A 270 1.20 2.98 1.90
C TYR A 270 1.74 1.56 1.86
N SER A 271 2.32 1.06 2.96
CA SER A 271 2.90 -0.28 2.99
C SER A 271 1.81 -1.34 2.87
N VAL A 272 0.70 -1.18 3.61
CA VAL A 272 -0.42 -2.13 3.57
C VAL A 272 -1.11 -2.08 2.20
N ALA A 273 -1.30 -0.89 1.61
CA ALA A 273 -1.84 -0.78 0.25
C ALA A 273 -0.94 -1.44 -0.82
N LEU A 274 0.38 -1.40 -0.65
CA LEU A 274 1.33 -2.12 -1.52
C LEU A 274 1.27 -3.63 -1.31
N GLU A 275 1.13 -4.09 -0.06
CA GLU A 275 0.94 -5.50 0.28
C GLU A 275 -0.34 -6.06 -0.34
N ASP A 276 -1.45 -5.34 -0.25
CA ASP A 276 -2.72 -5.65 -0.91
C ASP A 276 -2.54 -5.85 -2.41
N GLY A 277 -1.95 -4.86 -3.09
CA GLY A 277 -1.71 -4.91 -4.53
C GLY A 277 -0.80 -6.08 -4.93
N ALA A 278 0.26 -6.32 -4.17
CA ALA A 278 1.17 -7.45 -4.41
C ALA A 278 0.48 -8.80 -4.20
N PHE A 279 -0.33 -8.93 -3.15
CA PHE A 279 -1.06 -10.15 -2.83
C PHE A 279 -2.11 -10.47 -3.89
N ILE A 280 -2.93 -9.49 -4.28
CA ILE A 280 -3.95 -9.65 -5.31
C ILE A 280 -3.31 -9.94 -6.68
N GLY A 281 -2.24 -9.23 -7.04
CA GLY A 281 -1.47 -9.52 -8.24
C GLY A 281 -0.96 -10.98 -8.24
N LYS A 282 -0.48 -11.47 -7.10
CA LYS A 282 -0.04 -12.86 -6.97
C LYS A 282 -1.20 -13.85 -7.12
N ILE A 283 -2.36 -13.59 -6.53
CA ILE A 283 -3.55 -14.46 -6.68
C ILE A 283 -3.93 -14.59 -8.15
N PHE A 284 -4.05 -13.49 -8.88
CA PHE A 284 -4.48 -13.53 -10.28
C PHE A 284 -3.45 -14.16 -11.24
N THR A 285 -2.19 -14.29 -10.83
CA THR A 285 -1.19 -15.04 -11.62
C THR A 285 -1.27 -16.56 -11.46
N HIS A 286 -2.01 -17.07 -10.48
CA HIS A 286 -2.23 -18.52 -10.37
C HIS A 286 -3.38 -18.90 -11.30
N PRO A 287 -3.13 -19.71 -12.35
CA PRO A 287 -4.22 -20.25 -13.15
C PRO A 287 -5.13 -21.04 -12.22
N ASN A 288 -6.42 -20.70 -12.25
CA ASN A 288 -7.48 -21.37 -11.51
C ASN A 288 -7.26 -22.90 -11.57
N PRO A 289 -7.05 -23.61 -10.45
CA PRO A 289 -7.16 -25.05 -10.44
C PRO A 289 -8.64 -25.34 -10.69
N ASN A 290 -8.98 -25.49 -11.97
CA ASN A 290 -10.28 -25.87 -12.51
C ASN A 290 -11.29 -26.25 -11.42
N PRO A 291 -12.36 -25.47 -11.16
CA PRO A 291 -13.41 -25.90 -10.25
C PRO A 291 -14.09 -27.09 -10.93
N ASN A 292 -13.60 -28.29 -10.64
CA ASN A 292 -14.08 -29.53 -11.21
C ASN A 292 -15.58 -29.61 -10.95
N PRO A 293 -16.45 -29.48 -11.97
CA PRO A 293 -17.87 -29.61 -11.75
C PRO A 293 -18.13 -31.09 -11.51
N ASN A 294 -18.64 -31.38 -10.32
CA ASN A 294 -19.40 -32.58 -9.99
C ASN A 294 -18.58 -33.84 -9.63
N PRO A 295 -18.48 -34.23 -8.34
CA PRO A 295 -18.25 -35.62 -7.99
C PRO A 295 -19.49 -36.39 -8.42
N ASN A 296 -19.38 -37.08 -9.55
CA ASN A 296 -20.35 -38.07 -10.00
C ASN A 296 -20.69 -38.99 -8.80
N PRO A 297 -21.95 -39.04 -8.31
CA PRO A 297 -22.33 -39.94 -7.24
C PRO A 297 -22.12 -41.37 -7.72
N ASN A 298 -21.11 -42.03 -7.16
CA ASN A 298 -20.77 -43.42 -7.48
C ASN A 298 -22.01 -44.32 -7.29
N PRO A 299 -22.35 -45.24 -8.21
CA PRO A 299 -23.52 -46.09 -8.06
C PRO A 299 -23.37 -47.06 -6.89
N ASN A 300 -24.31 -46.94 -5.94
CA ASN A 300 -24.80 -47.89 -4.94
C ASN A 300 -24.04 -49.24 -4.77
N PRO A 301 -23.53 -49.57 -3.55
CA PRO A 301 -22.95 -50.88 -3.29
C PRO A 301 -24.03 -51.96 -3.13
N ASN A 302 -23.98 -53.00 -3.98
CA ASN A 302 -24.83 -54.20 -3.87
C ASN A 302 -24.35 -55.10 -2.70
N PRO A 303 -25.23 -55.85 -2.03
CA PRO A 303 -24.99 -56.37 -0.68
C PRO A 303 -24.26 -57.71 -0.63
N ASN A 304 -23.35 -57.79 0.36
CA ASN A 304 -22.97 -58.89 1.25
C ASN A 304 -23.11 -60.36 0.77
N PRO A 305 -22.06 -61.17 0.99
CA PRO A 305 -22.27 -62.52 1.50
C PRO A 305 -21.36 -62.84 2.70
N ASN A 306 -22.00 -63.24 3.80
CA ASN A 306 -21.43 -64.13 4.83
C ASN A 306 -22.03 -65.53 4.54
N PRO A 307 -21.35 -66.69 4.77
CA PRO A 307 -20.83 -67.09 6.10
C PRO A 307 -19.49 -67.90 6.13
N ASN A 308 -18.73 -67.73 7.22
CA ASN A 308 -17.97 -68.68 8.13
C ASN A 308 -17.73 -70.17 7.71
N PRO A 309 -16.83 -70.99 8.34
CA PRO A 309 -15.75 -70.78 9.34
C PRO A 309 -14.39 -71.51 9.05
N ASN A 310 -13.38 -71.21 9.89
CA ASN A 310 -12.07 -71.86 10.21
C ASN A 310 -11.92 -73.39 9.91
N PRO A 311 -10.71 -73.92 9.58
CA PRO A 311 -9.82 -74.42 10.64
C PRO A 311 -8.28 -74.38 10.39
N ASN A 312 -7.58 -74.02 11.47
CA ASN A 312 -6.34 -74.57 12.07
C ASN A 312 -4.95 -74.45 11.39
N PRO A 313 -3.87 -74.25 12.19
CA PRO A 313 -2.49 -74.03 11.73
C PRO A 313 -1.63 -75.29 11.83
N ASN A 314 -0.58 -75.40 11.00
CA ASN A 314 0.65 -76.08 11.42
C ASN A 314 1.87 -75.57 10.62
N PRO A 315 3.04 -75.37 11.25
CA PRO A 315 4.24 -74.82 10.63
C PRO A 315 5.22 -75.94 10.23
N ASN A 316 6.11 -75.67 9.26
CA ASN A 316 7.40 -76.35 9.26
C ASN A 316 8.49 -75.44 8.68
N PRO A 317 9.53 -75.09 9.46
CA PRO A 317 10.68 -74.34 8.99
C PRO A 317 11.76 -75.30 8.47
N ASN A 318 12.51 -74.91 7.44
CA ASN A 318 13.87 -75.42 7.31
C ASN A 318 14.82 -74.36 6.75
N PRO A 319 16.03 -74.19 7.31
CA PRO A 319 16.86 -73.01 7.13
C PRO A 319 18.07 -73.23 6.19
N ASN A 320 18.61 -72.08 5.75
CA ASN A 320 20.01 -71.79 5.39
C ASN A 320 20.59 -72.40 4.08
N PRO A 321 21.70 -71.85 3.50
CA PRO A 321 22.51 -70.70 3.93
C PRO A 321 22.92 -69.69 2.83
N ASN A 322 23.37 -68.54 3.33
CA ASN A 322 24.22 -67.48 2.77
C ASN A 322 25.33 -67.98 1.81
N PRO A 323 25.78 -67.17 0.83
CA PRO A 323 26.93 -66.29 1.11
C PRO A 323 26.94 -64.92 0.38
N ASN A 324 27.35 -63.88 1.14
CA ASN A 324 28.00 -62.63 0.70
C ASN A 324 29.31 -62.96 -0.10
N PRO A 325 29.92 -62.13 -0.99
CA PRO A 325 30.10 -60.67 -0.85
C PRO A 325 30.09 -59.79 -2.15
N ASN A 326 29.97 -58.46 -1.92
CA ASN A 326 30.53 -57.26 -2.63
C ASN A 326 31.45 -57.50 -3.87
N PRO A 327 31.60 -56.61 -4.89
CA PRO A 327 31.51 -55.13 -4.80
C PRO A 327 30.97 -54.35 -6.05
N ASN A 328 30.79 -53.03 -5.83
CA ASN A 328 30.60 -51.91 -6.77
C ASN A 328 31.48 -52.01 -8.06
N PRO A 329 31.04 -51.58 -9.27
CA PRO A 329 31.18 -50.16 -9.65
C PRO A 329 30.14 -49.59 -10.65
N ASN A 330 30.00 -48.26 -10.61
CA ASN A 330 29.35 -47.35 -11.58
C ASN A 330 29.92 -47.55 -13.02
N PRO A 331 29.14 -47.38 -14.11
CA PRO A 331 29.14 -46.09 -14.82
C PRO A 331 27.85 -45.71 -15.61
N ASN A 332 27.70 -44.40 -15.81
CA ASN A 332 26.86 -43.66 -16.79
C ASN A 332 27.05 -44.20 -18.24
N PRO A 333 26.07 -44.16 -19.18
CA PRO A 333 25.74 -42.93 -19.94
C PRO A 333 24.31 -42.78 -20.54
N ASN A 334 24.00 -41.52 -20.90
CA ASN A 334 23.04 -40.92 -21.87
C ASN A 334 22.41 -41.82 -22.96
N PRO A 335 21.17 -41.55 -23.46
CA PRO A 335 21.05 -40.77 -24.71
C PRO A 335 19.75 -39.92 -24.93
N ASN A 336 19.89 -38.91 -25.80
CA ASN A 336 18.87 -38.10 -26.52
C ASN A 336 18.05 -38.97 -27.53
N PRO A 337 16.81 -38.63 -28.01
CA PRO A 337 16.58 -37.55 -29.00
C PRO A 337 15.19 -36.86 -29.05
N ASN A 338 15.16 -35.73 -29.77
CA ASN A 338 14.06 -34.85 -30.20
C ASN A 338 12.95 -35.55 -31.03
N PRO A 339 11.69 -35.04 -31.06
CA PRO A 339 11.23 -34.37 -32.30
C PRO A 339 10.22 -33.20 -32.12
N ASN A 340 10.27 -32.29 -33.10
CA ASN A 340 9.32 -31.20 -33.40
C ASN A 340 7.95 -31.74 -33.90
N PRO A 341 6.82 -31.05 -33.65
CA PRO A 341 6.12 -30.44 -34.81
C PRO A 341 5.41 -29.11 -34.51
N ASN A 342 5.37 -28.26 -35.54
CA ASN A 342 4.49 -27.08 -35.68
C ASN A 342 3.11 -27.53 -36.23
N PRO A 343 2.00 -26.88 -35.85
CA PRO A 343 1.32 -26.03 -36.86
C PRO A 343 0.65 -24.76 -36.29
N ASN A 344 0.63 -23.71 -37.12
CA ASN A 344 -0.17 -22.49 -36.96
C ASN A 344 -1.58 -22.68 -37.57
N PRO A 345 -2.65 -22.05 -37.04
CA PRO A 345 -3.17 -20.86 -37.74
C PRO A 345 -3.76 -19.74 -36.82
N ASN A 346 -3.24 -18.52 -36.99
CA ASN A 346 -3.86 -17.20 -37.27
C ASN A 346 -5.37 -16.93 -36.88
N PRO A 347 -5.81 -15.66 -36.79
CA PRO A 347 -5.69 -14.70 -35.68
C PRO A 347 -7.08 -14.13 -35.24
N ASN A 348 -7.06 -13.09 -34.39
CA ASN A 348 -8.08 -12.05 -34.14
C ASN A 348 -8.88 -12.16 -32.81
N PRO A 349 -9.47 -11.07 -32.29
CA PRO A 349 -8.85 -10.25 -31.26
C PRO A 349 -9.79 -10.03 -30.05
N ASN A 350 -9.25 -9.86 -28.84
CA ASN A 350 -9.89 -8.97 -27.89
C ASN A 350 -8.87 -8.49 -26.86
N PRO A 351 -8.49 -7.21 -26.87
CA PRO A 351 -7.76 -6.63 -25.75
C PRO A 351 -8.79 -6.38 -24.64
N ASN A 352 -9.01 -7.36 -23.77
CA ASN A 352 -9.71 -7.09 -22.52
C ASN A 352 -8.74 -6.30 -21.63
N VAL A 353 -8.98 -4.99 -21.65
CA VAL A 353 -8.30 -4.00 -20.84
C VAL A 353 -8.57 -4.31 -19.37
N CYS A 354 -7.53 -4.62 -18.60
CA CYS A 354 -7.56 -4.44 -17.16
C CYS A 354 -7.62 -2.93 -16.91
N ALA A 355 -8.82 -2.37 -16.81
CA ALA A 355 -9.01 -0.98 -16.44
C ALA A 355 -8.93 -0.89 -14.91
N VAL A 356 -7.76 -0.52 -14.39
CA VAL A 356 -7.66 -0.01 -13.02
C VAL A 356 -8.11 1.45 -13.08
N LEU A 357 -9.39 1.69 -12.82
CA LEU A 357 -9.94 3.04 -12.72
C LEU A 357 -9.63 3.57 -11.31
N LEU A 358 -8.54 4.32 -11.21
CA LEU A 358 -8.20 5.08 -10.01
C LEU A 358 -9.07 6.34 -9.95
N SER A 359 -9.89 6.45 -8.91
CA SER A 359 -10.72 7.63 -8.64
C SER A 359 -9.91 8.73 -7.91
N GLN A 360 -9.97 9.95 -8.46
CA GLN A 360 -9.80 11.28 -7.83
C GLN A 360 -8.64 11.60 -6.85
N THR A 361 -7.40 11.19 -7.12
CA THR A 361 -6.23 11.93 -6.55
C THR A 361 -5.15 12.34 -7.56
N LEU A 362 -5.29 12.00 -8.85
CA LEU A 362 -4.25 12.30 -9.86
C LEU A 362 -4.63 13.35 -10.92
N THR A 363 -5.87 13.85 -10.92
CA THR A 363 -6.39 14.68 -12.02
C THR A 363 -6.08 16.18 -11.94
N SER A 364 -5.54 16.70 -10.83
CA SER A 364 -5.24 18.14 -10.69
C SER A 364 -3.75 18.51 -10.73
N MET A 365 -2.81 17.54 -10.70
CA MET A 365 -1.37 17.87 -10.69
C MET A 365 -0.77 18.19 -12.07
N LEU A 366 -1.24 17.57 -13.16
CA LEU A 366 -0.65 17.79 -14.49
C LEU A 366 -1.07 19.13 -15.13
N TRP A 367 -2.23 19.70 -14.78
CA TRP A 367 -2.67 21.01 -15.29
C TRP A 367 -1.92 22.17 -14.62
N TYR A 368 -1.56 22.05 -13.33
CA TYR A 368 -0.85 23.12 -12.61
C TYR A 368 0.66 23.16 -12.88
N CYS A 369 1.30 22.03 -13.18
CA CYS A 369 2.71 22.00 -13.56
C CYS A 369 2.99 22.67 -14.93
N LEU A 370 2.00 22.71 -15.85
CA LEU A 370 2.15 23.37 -17.16
C LEU A 370 1.89 24.89 -17.12
N VAL A 371 1.08 25.39 -16.19
CA VAL A 371 0.79 26.84 -16.08
C VAL A 371 1.82 27.58 -15.22
N HIS A 372 2.43 26.94 -14.21
CA HIS A 372 3.49 27.58 -13.40
C HIS A 372 4.88 27.58 -14.06
N SER A 373 5.18 26.60 -14.92
CA SER A 373 6.47 26.57 -15.63
C SER A 373 6.56 27.57 -16.79
N VAL A 374 5.41 28.06 -17.29
CA VAL A 374 5.34 29.17 -18.27
C VAL A 374 5.44 30.54 -17.59
N TRP A 375 4.96 30.70 -16.36
CA TRP A 375 5.00 32.00 -15.66
C TRP A 375 6.36 32.31 -15.01
N LEU A 376 7.08 31.28 -14.54
CA LEU A 376 8.42 31.45 -13.95
C LEU A 376 9.54 31.66 -14.99
N ARG A 377 9.34 31.26 -16.26
CA ARG A 377 10.33 31.52 -17.33
C ARG A 377 10.26 32.92 -17.93
N THR A 378 9.16 33.66 -17.78
CA THR A 378 9.03 35.03 -18.30
C THR A 378 9.58 36.11 -17.36
N GLN A 379 9.76 35.83 -16.07
CA GLN A 379 10.36 36.80 -15.13
C GLN A 379 11.89 36.72 -15.03
N CYS A 380 12.53 35.66 -15.53
CA CYS A 380 13.99 35.50 -15.52
C CYS A 380 14.71 36.01 -16.80
N LEU A 381 14.00 36.67 -17.72
CA LEU A 381 14.57 37.18 -18.98
C LEU A 381 14.38 38.69 -19.20
N THR A 382 13.94 39.44 -18.19
CA THR A 382 13.86 40.91 -18.29
C THR A 382 14.50 41.57 -17.08
N GLU A 383 15.82 41.45 -16.97
CA GLU A 383 16.67 42.43 -16.29
C GLU A 383 18.11 42.22 -16.80
N SER A 384 18.47 43.03 -17.81
CA SER A 384 19.83 43.29 -18.27
C SER A 384 20.04 44.79 -18.31
#